data_AF-W4RW71-F1
#
_entry.id   AF-W4RW71-F1
#
_cell.length_a   1.000
_cell.length_b   1.000
_cell.length_c   1.000
_cell.angle_alpha   90.00
_cell.angle_beta   90.00
_cell.angle_gamma   90.00
#
_symmetry.space_group_name_H-M   'P 1'
#
loop_
_entity.id
_entity.type
_entity.pdbx_description
1 polymer ?
#
loop_
_entity_poly.entity_id
_entity_poly.type
_entity_poly.pdbx_seq_one_letter_code
_entity_poly.pdbx_strand_id
1 'polypeptide(L)'
;MSRLRNYDSVTDMLLHDQQVTREMYDNQLDIIQEELAPHMRRYAKLKKRVLGLDKMTNADLKAPLDRDYKIETRYEEAAETVQKALEIMGPEYSKMIKTALSERWVDYADNVGKSTGAFCSRGHYLTPLLMNFRSIKAIPQQISFTR
;
A
#
# COMPACT_ATOMS: atom_id res chain seq x y z
N MET A 1 26.71 10.57 -10.32
CA MET A 1 27.09 10.01 -9.00
C MET A 1 27.61 8.59 -9.08
N SER A 2 26.90 7.62 -9.68
CA SER A 2 27.37 6.22 -9.78
C SER A 2 28.74 6.04 -10.44
N ARG A 3 28.94 6.63 -11.61
CA ARG A 3 30.23 6.59 -12.34
C ARG A 3 31.39 7.21 -11.55
N LEU A 4 31.13 8.28 -10.79
CA LEU A 4 32.14 8.92 -9.92
C LEU A 4 32.54 8.02 -8.73
N ARG A 5 31.68 7.05 -8.38
CA ARG A 5 31.91 6.05 -7.34
C ARG A 5 32.34 4.70 -7.93
N ASN A 6 32.78 4.68 -9.19
CA ASN A 6 33.24 3.48 -9.91
C ASN A 6 32.18 2.37 -10.08
N TYR A 7 30.90 2.72 -10.19
CA TYR A 7 29.85 1.79 -10.59
C TYR A 7 29.51 1.93 -12.07
N ASP A 8 29.20 0.81 -12.72
CA ASP A 8 28.82 0.75 -14.13
C ASP A 8 27.47 1.44 -14.41
N SER A 9 26.51 1.30 -13.48
CA SER A 9 25.21 1.96 -13.57
C SER A 9 24.71 2.49 -12.22
N VAL A 10 23.63 3.28 -12.28
CA VAL A 10 22.91 3.70 -11.06
C VAL A 10 22.30 2.49 -10.37
N THR A 11 21.83 1.50 -11.13
CA THR A 11 21.24 0.28 -10.59
C THR A 11 22.27 -0.51 -9.79
N ASP A 12 23.48 -0.73 -10.33
CA ASP A 12 24.54 -1.47 -9.63
C ASP A 12 24.94 -0.77 -8.32
N MET A 13 25.01 0.56 -8.34
CA MET A 13 25.26 1.35 -7.13
C MET A 13 24.17 1.17 -6.07
N LEU A 14 22.89 1.11 -6.47
CA LEU A 14 21.76 0.97 -5.54
C LEU A 14 21.61 -0.46 -4.98
N LEU A 15 22.03 -1.47 -5.75
CA LEU A 15 21.96 -2.88 -5.33
C LEU A 15 23.12 -3.28 -4.42
N HIS A 16 24.28 -2.63 -4.55
CA HIS A 16 25.50 -2.97 -3.82
C HIS A 16 25.32 -3.02 -2.29
N ASP A 17 24.80 -1.95 -1.67
CA ASP A 17 24.63 -1.88 -0.22
C ASP A 17 23.57 -2.85 0.30
N GLN A 18 22.68 -3.32 -0.58
CA GLN A 18 21.66 -4.33 -0.29
C GLN A 18 22.17 -5.76 -0.48
N GLN A 19 23.42 -5.93 -0.96
CA GLN A 19 24.02 -7.22 -1.29
C GLN A 19 23.19 -8.01 -2.32
N VAL A 20 22.55 -7.31 -3.25
CA VAL A 20 21.72 -7.90 -4.31
C VAL A 20 22.52 -7.93 -5.61
N THR A 21 22.56 -9.08 -6.28
CA THR A 21 23.18 -9.17 -7.60
C THR A 21 22.25 -8.63 -8.69
N ARG A 22 22.82 -8.19 -9.81
CA ARG A 22 22.06 -7.76 -10.98
C ARG A 22 21.10 -8.84 -11.46
N GLU A 23 21.59 -10.09 -11.50
CA GLU A 23 20.81 -11.27 -11.87
C GLU A 23 19.59 -11.48 -10.99
N MET A 24 19.73 -11.38 -9.66
CA MET A 24 18.60 -11.50 -8.73
C MET A 24 17.53 -10.43 -8.99
N TYR A 25 17.95 -9.20 -9.24
CA TYR A 25 17.04 -8.10 -9.55
C TYR A 25 16.31 -8.32 -10.88
N ASP A 26 17.04 -8.69 -11.95
CA ASP A 26 16.44 -8.89 -13.27
C ASP A 26 15.49 -10.10 -13.26
N ASN A 27 15.87 -11.19 -12.60
CA ASN A 27 15.00 -12.36 -12.44
C ASN A 27 13.66 -12.02 -11.77
N GLN A 28 13.67 -11.15 -10.74
CA GLN A 28 12.44 -10.71 -10.10
C GLN A 28 11.54 -9.91 -11.06
N LEU A 29 12.13 -9.07 -11.93
CA LEU A 29 11.38 -8.33 -12.94
C LEU A 29 10.80 -9.23 -14.01
N ASP A 30 11.58 -10.20 -14.48
CA ASP A 30 11.17 -11.12 -15.54
C ASP A 30 10.02 -12.01 -15.04
N ILE A 31 10.16 -12.62 -13.86
CA ILE A 31 9.10 -13.44 -13.26
C ILE A 31 7.81 -12.63 -13.05
N ILE A 32 7.90 -11.39 -12.55
CA ILE A 32 6.70 -10.56 -12.39
C ILE A 32 6.07 -10.27 -13.77
N GLN A 33 6.86 -9.91 -14.77
CA GLN A 33 6.33 -9.54 -16.08
C GLN A 33 5.75 -10.73 -16.85
N GLU A 34 6.31 -11.93 -16.67
CA GLU A 34 5.86 -13.14 -17.36
C GLU A 34 4.72 -13.83 -16.63
N GLU A 35 4.88 -14.09 -15.33
CA GLU A 35 3.98 -14.94 -14.55
C GLU A 35 2.79 -14.18 -13.96
N LEU A 36 2.99 -12.91 -13.52
CA LEU A 36 1.87 -12.13 -12.97
C LEU A 36 0.95 -11.58 -14.07
N ALA A 37 1.49 -11.31 -15.26
CA ALA A 37 0.74 -10.65 -16.33
C ALA A 37 -0.52 -11.41 -16.79
N PRO A 38 -0.53 -12.75 -16.96
CA PRO A 38 -1.75 -13.52 -17.23
C PRO A 38 -2.85 -13.30 -16.18
N HIS A 39 -2.49 -13.28 -14.89
CA HIS A 39 -3.43 -13.08 -13.79
C HIS A 39 -3.98 -11.65 -13.78
N MET A 40 -3.13 -10.64 -14.03
CA MET A 40 -3.57 -9.25 -14.15
C MET A 40 -4.50 -9.04 -15.34
N ARG A 41 -4.23 -9.69 -16.48
CA ARG A 41 -5.14 -9.68 -17.64
C ARG A 41 -6.48 -10.35 -17.31
N ARG A 42 -6.49 -11.45 -16.55
CA ARG A 42 -7.71 -12.11 -16.08
C ARG A 42 -8.52 -11.18 -15.16
N TYR A 43 -7.86 -10.52 -14.22
CA TYR A 43 -8.48 -9.56 -13.30
C TYR A 43 -9.09 -8.37 -14.04
N ALA A 44 -8.37 -7.78 -15.00
CA ALA A 44 -8.88 -6.68 -15.82
C ALA A 44 -10.11 -7.10 -16.65
N LYS A 45 -10.11 -8.30 -17.24
CA LYS A 45 -11.28 -8.85 -17.96
C LYS A 45 -12.48 -9.07 -17.04
N LEU A 46 -12.24 -9.53 -15.80
CA LEU A 46 -13.29 -9.68 -14.79
C LEU A 46 -13.90 -8.33 -14.44
N LYS A 47 -13.08 -7.33 -14.09
CA LYS A 47 -13.56 -5.97 -13.79
C LYS A 47 -14.34 -5.38 -14.95
N LYS A 48 -13.85 -5.52 -16.19
CA LYS A 48 -14.56 -5.04 -17.40
C LYS A 48 -15.98 -5.60 -17.45
N ARG A 49 -16.13 -6.91 -17.21
CA ARG A 49 -17.43 -7.60 -17.24
C ARG A 49 -18.35 -7.15 -16.10
N VAL A 50 -17.84 -7.12 -14.87
CA VAL A 50 -18.63 -6.75 -13.68
C VAL A 50 -19.10 -5.30 -13.74
N LEU A 51 -18.26 -4.40 -14.25
CA LEU A 51 -18.56 -2.98 -14.37
C LEU A 51 -19.30 -2.61 -15.67
N GLY A 52 -19.57 -3.57 -16.55
CA GLY A 52 -20.29 -3.34 -17.81
C GLY A 52 -19.56 -2.43 -18.81
N LEU A 53 -18.22 -2.42 -18.78
CA LEU A 53 -17.42 -1.50 -19.59
C LEU A 53 -17.20 -2.03 -21.01
N ASP A 54 -17.37 -1.18 -22.03
CA ASP A 54 -17.01 -1.52 -23.41
C ASP A 54 -15.49 -1.58 -23.61
N LYS A 55 -14.73 -0.71 -22.93
CA LYS A 55 -13.26 -0.72 -22.91
C LYS A 55 -12.73 -0.53 -21.50
N MET A 56 -11.68 -1.27 -21.16
CA MET A 56 -10.96 -1.12 -19.89
C MET A 56 -9.83 -0.10 -20.07
N THR A 57 -9.77 0.90 -19.19
CA THR A 57 -8.66 1.87 -19.09
C THR A 57 -7.90 1.71 -17.77
N ASN A 58 -6.74 2.36 -17.65
CA ASN A 58 -5.97 2.36 -16.41
C ASN A 58 -6.71 3.02 -15.22
N ALA A 59 -7.64 3.94 -15.48
CA ALA A 59 -8.44 4.55 -14.42
C ALA A 59 -9.44 3.55 -13.83
N ASP A 60 -10.04 2.72 -14.68
CA ASP A 60 -11.03 1.71 -14.29
C ASP A 60 -10.42 0.59 -13.43
N LEU A 61 -9.11 0.34 -13.54
CA LEU A 61 -8.40 -0.57 -12.64
C LEU A 61 -8.49 -0.14 -11.18
N LYS A 62 -8.67 1.16 -10.89
CA LYS A 62 -8.83 1.68 -9.54
C LYS A 62 -10.27 1.71 -9.05
N ALA A 63 -11.25 1.51 -9.94
CA ALA A 63 -12.65 1.47 -9.55
C ALA A 63 -12.92 0.27 -8.61
N PRO A 64 -13.79 0.41 -7.60
CA PRO A 64 -14.14 -0.71 -6.76
C PRO A 64 -14.92 -1.75 -7.57
N LEU A 65 -14.77 -3.04 -7.22
CA LEU A 65 -15.55 -4.12 -7.85
C LEU A 65 -17.03 -4.02 -7.48
N ASP A 66 -17.28 -3.69 -6.22
CA ASP A 66 -18.61 -3.42 -5.68
C ASP A 66 -18.76 -1.90 -5.54
N ARG A 67 -19.74 -1.33 -6.24
CA ARG A 67 -19.99 0.12 -6.23
C ARG A 67 -20.57 0.60 -4.90
N ASP A 68 -21.26 -0.27 -4.19
CA ASP A 68 -22.00 0.05 -2.98
C ASP A 68 -21.21 -0.32 -1.72
N TYR A 69 -20.10 -1.04 -1.87
CA TYR A 69 -19.21 -1.35 -0.77
C TYR A 69 -18.50 -0.11 -0.22
N LYS A 70 -19.09 0.45 0.83
CA LYS A 70 -18.50 1.49 1.66
C LYS A 70 -18.62 1.06 3.10
N ILE A 71 -17.49 0.74 3.72
CA ILE A 71 -17.44 0.59 5.17
C ILE A 71 -16.96 1.92 5.73
N GLU A 72 -17.86 2.64 6.38
CA GLU A 72 -17.48 3.72 7.26
C GLU A 72 -17.01 3.10 8.58
N THR A 73 -15.74 3.27 8.90
CA THR A 73 -15.14 2.73 10.13
C THR A 73 -14.57 3.86 10.95
N ARG A 74 -14.92 3.89 12.24
CA ARG A 74 -14.29 4.81 13.20
C ARG A 74 -12.89 4.32 13.54
N TYR A 75 -12.02 5.22 14.00
CA TYR A 75 -10.64 4.85 14.33
C TYR A 75 -10.60 3.74 15.39
N GLU A 76 -11.48 3.82 16.38
CA GLU A 76 -11.56 2.85 17.49
C GLU A 76 -11.96 1.46 17.00
N GLU A 77 -12.93 1.38 16.08
CA GLU A 77 -13.39 0.13 15.47
C GLU A 77 -12.28 -0.50 14.60
N ALA A 78 -11.55 0.35 13.85
CA ALA A 78 -10.41 -0.09 13.05
C ALA A 78 -9.27 -0.61 13.94
N ALA A 79 -8.96 0.11 15.03
CA ALA A 79 -7.95 -0.27 16.00
C ALA A 79 -8.28 -1.62 16.66
N GLU A 80 -9.52 -1.83 17.07
CA GLU A 80 -9.97 -3.11 17.64
C GLU A 80 -9.89 -4.26 16.61
N THR A 81 -10.30 -4.00 15.37
CA THR A 81 -10.23 -4.98 14.28
C THR A 81 -8.79 -5.41 14.02
N VAL A 82 -7.86 -4.46 13.93
CA VAL A 82 -6.43 -4.72 13.75
C VAL A 82 -5.87 -5.50 14.94
N GLN A 83 -6.21 -5.10 16.17
CA GLN A 83 -5.77 -5.78 17.38
C GLN A 83 -6.18 -7.26 17.37
N LYS A 84 -7.45 -7.55 17.09
CA LYS A 84 -8.00 -8.91 17.01
C LYS A 84 -7.36 -9.73 15.90
N ALA A 85 -7.21 -9.16 14.70
CA ALA A 85 -6.61 -9.85 13.55
C ALA A 85 -5.16 -10.27 13.80
N LEU A 86 -4.42 -9.50 14.62
CA LEU A 86 -3.01 -9.73 14.90
C LEU A 86 -2.76 -10.56 16.17
N GLU A 87 -3.80 -11.01 16.89
CA GLU A 87 -3.66 -11.87 18.07
C GLU A 87 -2.96 -13.21 17.75
N ILE A 88 -3.11 -13.71 16.52
CA ILE A 88 -2.46 -14.94 16.04
C ILE A 88 -0.92 -14.86 16.08
N MET A 89 -0.35 -13.66 16.10
CA MET A 89 1.10 -13.45 16.21
C MET A 89 1.64 -13.64 17.63
N GLY A 90 0.77 -13.91 18.61
CA GLY A 90 1.14 -14.21 19.99
C GLY A 90 1.03 -13.02 20.95
N PRO A 91 1.17 -13.28 22.26
CA PRO A 91 0.88 -12.30 23.32
C PRO A 91 1.85 -11.11 23.35
N GLU A 92 3.12 -11.32 22.99
CA GLU A 92 4.13 -10.26 22.95
C GLU A 92 3.80 -9.22 21.88
N TYR A 93 3.52 -9.68 20.66
CA TYR A 93 3.13 -8.81 19.55
C TYR A 93 1.80 -8.10 19.83
N SER A 94 0.82 -8.85 20.37
CA SER A 94 -0.46 -8.29 20.80
C SER A 94 -0.29 -7.17 21.83
N LYS A 95 0.61 -7.31 22.80
CA LYS A 95 0.94 -6.25 23.77
C LYS A 95 1.55 -5.02 23.09
N MET A 96 2.47 -5.22 22.15
CA MET A 96 3.09 -4.12 21.39
C MET A 96 2.04 -3.31 20.60
N ILE A 97 1.10 -3.98 19.93
CA ILE A 97 0.02 -3.30 19.19
C ILE A 97 -0.87 -2.50 20.14
N LYS A 98 -1.25 -3.06 21.29
CA LYS A 98 -2.01 -2.32 22.32
C LYS A 98 -1.28 -1.06 22.76
N THR A 99 0.01 -1.16 23.08
CA THR A 99 0.84 -0.02 23.45
C THR A 99 0.88 1.04 22.34
N ALA A 100 1.09 0.62 21.09
CA ALA A 100 1.14 1.54 19.95
C ALA A 100 -0.16 2.35 19.77
N LEU A 101 -1.30 1.68 19.95
CA LEU A 101 -2.62 2.31 19.83
C LEU A 101 -2.95 3.21 21.02
N SER A 102 -2.49 2.88 22.24
CA SER A 102 -2.75 3.68 23.45
C SER A 102 -1.80 4.85 23.66
N GLU A 103 -0.53 4.72 23.25
CA GLU A 103 0.54 5.70 23.55
C GLU A 103 0.77 6.71 22.43
N ARG A 104 -0.25 6.96 21.58
CA ARG A 104 -0.21 7.94 20.48
C ARG A 104 0.94 7.72 19.51
N TRP A 105 1.30 6.47 19.23
CA TRP A 105 2.28 6.19 18.18
C TRP A 105 1.69 6.50 16.80
N VAL A 106 0.35 6.50 16.67
CA VAL A 106 -0.36 6.73 15.41
C VAL A 106 -0.88 8.17 15.32
N ASP A 107 -0.31 8.96 14.41
CA ASP A 107 -0.83 10.27 14.01
C ASP A 107 -1.78 10.12 12.82
N TYR A 108 -3.06 9.86 13.10
CA TYR A 108 -4.05 9.43 12.12
C TYR A 108 -4.90 10.55 11.49
N ALA A 109 -4.99 11.72 12.12
CA ALA A 109 -5.88 12.79 11.66
C ALA A 109 -5.43 13.39 10.32
N ASP A 110 -6.39 13.70 9.44
CA ASP A 110 -6.15 14.45 8.20
C ASP A 110 -6.05 15.95 8.54
N ASN A 111 -4.90 16.55 8.24
CA ASN A 111 -4.56 17.93 8.62
C ASN A 111 -4.06 18.71 7.40
N VAL A 112 -4.38 20.01 7.34
CA VAL A 112 -3.87 20.89 6.27
C VAL A 112 -2.34 20.94 6.33
N GLY A 113 -1.69 20.67 5.20
CA GLY A 113 -0.22 20.65 5.09
C GLY A 113 0.43 19.31 5.46
N LYS A 114 -0.34 18.29 5.88
CA LYS A 114 0.19 16.95 6.13
C LYS A 114 0.47 16.21 4.82
N SER A 115 1.63 15.56 4.73
CA SER A 115 2.02 14.75 3.56
C SER A 115 1.02 13.62 3.31
N THR A 116 0.77 13.27 2.05
CA THR A 116 -0.13 12.17 1.68
C THR A 116 0.50 10.79 1.88
N GLY A 117 -0.32 9.76 2.10
CA GLY A 117 0.11 8.37 2.25
C GLY A 117 0.30 7.96 3.70
N ALA A 118 1.04 6.89 3.96
CA ALA A 118 1.36 6.44 5.31
C ALA A 118 2.82 5.95 5.34
N PHE A 119 3.51 6.17 6.46
CA PHE A 119 4.88 5.70 6.64
C PHE A 119 5.15 5.28 8.09
N CYS A 120 6.18 4.48 8.29
CA CYS A 120 6.71 4.20 9.62
C CYS A 120 8.04 4.93 9.75
N SER A 121 8.27 5.59 10.88
CA SER A 121 9.56 6.21 11.17
C SER A 121 9.97 5.90 12.60
N ARG A 122 11.27 5.86 12.86
CA ARG A 122 11.80 5.65 14.19
C ARG A 122 12.53 6.90 14.64
N GLY A 123 12.09 7.48 15.76
CA GLY A 123 12.89 8.47 16.49
C GLY A 123 13.91 7.76 17.38
N HIS A 124 15.01 8.43 17.71
CA HIS A 124 16.02 7.87 18.62
C HIS A 124 15.46 7.54 20.01
N TYR A 125 14.38 8.22 20.44
CA TYR A 125 13.81 8.10 21.79
C TYR A 125 12.41 7.50 21.85
N LEU A 126 11.71 7.37 20.71
CA LEU A 126 10.33 6.87 20.61
C LEU A 126 10.11 6.21 19.24
N THR A 127 9.25 5.20 19.19
CA THR A 127 8.78 4.55 17.95
C THR A 127 7.39 5.06 17.54
N PRO A 128 7.24 6.23 16.88
CA PRO A 128 5.94 6.64 16.34
C PRO A 128 5.70 6.08 14.92
N LEU A 129 4.57 5.42 14.74
CA LEU A 129 4.03 4.99 13.45
C LEU A 129 3.19 6.11 12.83
N LEU A 130 3.74 6.93 11.94
CA LEU A 130 3.01 8.03 11.27
C LEU A 130 2.12 7.52 10.12
N MET A 131 0.89 7.09 10.42
CA MET A 131 -0.10 6.72 9.40
C MET A 131 -1.13 7.83 9.19
N ASN A 132 -1.35 8.33 7.97
CA ASN A 132 -2.61 9.03 7.72
C ASN A 132 -3.76 8.03 7.66
N PHE A 133 -4.75 8.20 8.53
CA PHE A 133 -6.01 7.49 8.41
C PHE A 133 -6.97 8.35 7.61
N ARG A 134 -7.12 8.00 6.33
CA ARG A 134 -8.31 8.36 5.58
C ARG A 134 -9.27 7.19 5.65
N SER A 135 -10.42 7.39 6.29
CA SER A 135 -11.60 6.64 5.89
C SER A 135 -11.71 6.79 4.38
N ILE A 136 -11.78 5.68 3.65
CA ILE A 136 -11.99 5.69 2.21
C ILE A 136 -13.43 6.21 2.00
N LYS A 137 -13.63 7.51 2.19
CA LYS A 137 -14.64 8.23 1.44
C LYS A 137 -14.19 8.02 0.00
N ALA A 138 -14.95 7.18 -0.70
CA ALA A 138 -14.81 6.99 -2.14
C ALA A 138 -14.39 8.34 -2.73
N ILE A 139 -13.25 8.35 -3.42
CA ILE A 139 -12.83 9.47 -4.28
C ILE A 139 -14.13 10.00 -4.90
N PRO A 140 -14.48 11.29 -4.74
CA PRO A 140 -15.75 11.81 -5.21
C PRO A 140 -15.96 11.27 -6.61
N GLN A 141 -17.11 10.63 -6.85
CA GLN A 141 -17.45 10.04 -8.13
C GLN A 141 -17.62 11.14 -9.20
N GLN A 142 -16.53 11.83 -9.52
CA GLN A 142 -16.35 12.67 -10.70
C GLN A 142 -15.67 11.86 -11.81
N ILE A 143 -15.77 10.53 -11.78
CA ILE A 143 -15.80 9.78 -13.03
C ILE A 143 -17.27 9.68 -13.36
N SER A 144 -17.77 10.67 -14.13
CA SER A 144 -19.07 10.57 -14.77
C SER A 144 -19.05 9.27 -15.58
N PHE A 145 -19.79 8.26 -15.12
CA PHE A 145 -20.12 7.10 -15.93
C PHE A 145 -21.12 7.53 -17.01
N THR A 146 -20.65 8.34 -17.94
CA THR A 146 -21.29 8.68 -19.21
C THR A 146 -20.36 8.21 -20.32
N ARG A 147 -20.28 6.89 -20.45
CA ARG A 147 -19.97 6.18 -21.69
C ARG A 147 -20.83 4.95 -21.75
#